data_AF-A0A2D9PN95-F1
#
_entry.id   AF-A0A2D9PN95-F1
#
_cell.length_a   1.000
_cell.length_b   1.000
_cell.length_c   1.000
_cell.angle_alpha   90.00
_cell.angle_beta   90.00
_cell.angle_gamma   90.00
#
_symmetry.space_group_name_H-M   'P 1'
#
loop_
_entity.id
_entity.type
_entity.pdbx_description
1 polymer ?
#
loop_
_entity_poly.entity_id
_entity_poly.type
_entity_poly.pdbx_seq_one_letter_code
_entity_poly.pdbx_strand_id
1 'polypeptide(L)' 'MKKDTIEELFDLDKDPEELNNLAVNPDYKSLLKKLREKATIEIRKKDGEFIDFLPKPKVR' A
#
# COMPACT_ATOMS: atom_id res chain seq x y z
N MET A 1 -10.15 4.60 10.82
CA MET A 1 -9.30 3.51 10.30
C MET A 1 -9.89 2.15 10.66
N LYS A 2 -10.01 1.22 9.70
CA LYS A 2 -10.37 -0.17 9.98
C LYS A 2 -9.26 -0.80 10.84
N LYS A 3 -9.64 -1.62 11.82
CA LYS A 3 -8.78 -2.16 12.89
C LYS A 3 -7.63 -3.07 12.40
N ASP A 4 -7.54 -3.34 11.09
CA ASP A 4 -6.65 -4.32 10.47
C ASP A 4 -5.92 -3.80 9.22
N THR A 5 -6.01 -2.51 8.89
CA THR A 5 -5.30 -1.99 7.72
C THR A 5 -3.86 -1.63 8.10
N ILE A 6 -2.88 -2.40 7.61
CA ILE A 6 -1.44 -2.08 7.78
C ILE A 6 -0.97 -1.11 6.70
N GLU A 7 -1.57 -1.16 5.51
CA GLU A 7 -1.23 -0.32 4.37
C GLU A 7 -2.35 0.67 4.05
N GLU A 8 -2.00 1.73 3.32
CA GLU A 8 -2.95 2.74 2.87
C GLU A 8 -2.82 2.95 1.36
N LEU A 9 -3.96 3.09 0.69
CA LEU A 9 -4.05 3.37 -0.74
C LEU A 9 -5.14 4.40 -0.96
N PHE A 10 -4.81 5.52 -1.59
CA PHE A 10 -5.74 6.61 -1.86
C PHE A 10 -5.81 6.91 -3.36
N ASP A 11 -6.99 7.29 -3.83
CA ASP A 11 -7.23 7.78 -5.19
C ASP A 11 -7.25 9.30 -5.13
N LEU A 12 -6.11 9.95 -5.39
CA LEU A 12 -5.96 11.39 -5.21
C LEU A 12 -6.81 12.24 -6.16
N ASP A 13 -7.25 11.67 -7.29
CA ASP A 13 -8.14 12.38 -8.23
C ASP A 13 -9.57 12.47 -7.69
N LYS A 14 -10.03 11.43 -6.97
CA LYS A 14 -11.39 11.35 -6.41
C LYS A 14 -11.45 11.72 -4.93
N ASP A 15 -10.35 11.57 -4.22
CA ASP A 15 -10.21 11.73 -2.78
C ASP A 15 -8.89 12.47 -2.45
N PRO A 16 -8.77 13.75 -2.87
CA PRO A 16 -7.56 14.55 -2.66
C PRO A 16 -7.26 14.81 -1.18
N GLU A 17 -8.24 14.61 -0.30
CA GLU A 17 -8.10 14.75 1.16
C GLU A 17 -7.75 13.42 1.86
N GLU A 18 -7.55 12.33 1.11
CA GLU A 18 -7.12 11.01 1.62
C GLU A 18 -8.04 10.46 2.73
N LEU A 19 -9.34 10.73 2.65
CA LEU A 19 -10.30 10.32 3.67
C LEU A 19 -10.72 8.84 3.53
N ASN A 20 -10.50 8.25 2.35
CA ASN A 20 -11.02 6.95 1.96
C ASN A 20 -9.89 5.96 1.64
N ASN A 21 -9.38 5.28 2.66
CA ASN A 21 -8.36 4.24 2.47
C ASN A 21 -8.92 2.99 1.74
N LEU A 22 -8.38 2.73 0.55
CA LEU A 22 -8.76 1.66 -0.38
C LEU A 22 -7.95 0.36 -0.21
N ALA A 23 -6.96 0.30 0.70
CA ALA A 23 -5.99 -0.81 0.75
C ALA A 23 -6.61 -2.19 1.03
N VAL A 24 -7.79 -2.24 1.68
CA VAL A 24 -8.55 -3.49 1.92
C VAL A 24 -9.74 -3.68 0.98
N ASN A 25 -9.88 -2.83 -0.04
CA ASN A 25 -10.90 -3.02 -1.07
C ASN A 25 -10.41 -4.08 -2.08
N PRO A 26 -11.14 -5.21 -2.26
CA PRO A 26 -10.72 -6.28 -3.17
C PRO A 26 -10.54 -5.80 -4.62
N ASP A 27 -11.29 -4.79 -5.07
CA ASP A 27 -11.21 -4.25 -6.43
C ASP A 27 -9.84 -3.60 -6.70
N TYR A 28 -9.16 -3.14 -5.66
CA TYR A 28 -7.87 -2.45 -5.73
C TYR A 28 -6.67 -3.36 -5.38
N LYS A 29 -6.89 -4.65 -5.12
CA LYS A 29 -5.85 -5.60 -4.69
C LYS A 29 -4.68 -5.69 -5.69
N SER A 30 -4.98 -5.73 -6.98
CA SER A 30 -3.97 -5.78 -8.04
C SER A 30 -3.16 -4.49 -8.12
N LEU A 31 -3.80 -3.35 -7.93
CA LEU A 31 -3.14 -2.04 -7.92
C LEU A 31 -2.23 -1.90 -6.69
N LEU A 32 -2.72 -2.27 -5.51
CA LEU A 32 -1.95 -2.26 -4.26
C LEU A 32 -0.68 -3.10 -4.40
N LYS A 33 -0.79 -4.33 -4.93
CA LYS A 33 0.36 -5.20 -5.18
C LYS A 33 1.39 -4.54 -6.10
N LYS A 34 0.95 -3.97 -7.22
CA LYS A 34 1.82 -3.29 -8.20
C LYS A 34 2.54 -2.08 -7.59
N LEU A 35 1.83 -1.25 -6.82
CA LEU A 35 2.43 -0.08 -6.18
C LEU A 35 3.41 -0.49 -5.08
N ARG A 36 3.10 -1.52 -4.31
CA ARG A 36 4.00 -2.08 -3.31
C ARG A 36 5.30 -2.61 -3.93
N GLU A 37 5.23 -3.33 -5.04
CA GLU A 37 6.41 -3.80 -5.77
C GLU A 37 7.29 -2.63 -6.22
N LYS A 38 6.68 -1.57 -6.77
CA LYS A 38 7.41 -0.34 -7.16
C LYS A 38 8.06 0.34 -5.95
N ALA A 39 7.33 0.51 -4.86
CA ALA A 39 7.86 1.11 -3.63
C ALA A 39 9.04 0.31 -3.08
N THR A 40 8.93 -1.02 -3.07
CA THR A 40 10.00 -1.95 -2.65
C THR A 40 11.26 -1.76 -3.48
N ILE A 41 11.13 -1.67 -4.81
CA ILE A 41 12.26 -1.43 -5.71
C ILE A 41 12.93 -0.08 -5.42
N GLU A 42 12.13 0.99 -5.29
CA GLU A 42 12.68 2.34 -5.05
C GLU A 42 13.34 2.49 -3.68
N ILE A 43 12.80 1.84 -2.64
CA ILE A 43 13.40 1.81 -1.30
C ILE A 43 14.72 1.03 -1.33
N ARG A 44 14.76 -0.13 -1.98
CA ARG A 44 15.97 -0.96 -2.07
C ARG A 44 17.11 -0.27 -2.82
N LYS A 45 16.81 0.57 -3.81
CA LYS A 45 17.81 1.41 -4.51
C LYS A 45 18.51 2.42 -3.59
N LYS A 46 17.92 2.73 -2.43
CA LYS A 46 18.41 3.73 -1.47
C LYS A 46 18.92 3.07 -0.18
N ASP A 47 19.46 1.86 -0.29
CA ASP A 47 19.97 1.06 0.82
C ASP A 47 18.93 0.79 1.93
N GLY A 48 17.64 0.77 1.56
CA GLY A 48 16.55 0.46 2.46
C GLY A 48 16.40 -1.05 2.71
N GLU A 49 17.31 -1.63 3.49
CA GLU A 49 17.30 -3.06 3.86
C GLU A 49 16.06 -3.48 4.68
N PHE A 50 15.38 -2.51 5.30
CA PHE A 50 14.17 -2.77 6.09
C PHE A 50 13.02 -3.38 5.26
N ILE A 51 13.12 -3.32 3.94
CA ILE A 51 12.11 -3.83 3.02
C ILE A 51 11.85 -5.33 3.19
N ASP A 52 12.87 -6.09 3.61
CA ASP A 52 12.77 -7.53 3.86
C ASP A 52 11.94 -7.87 5.11
N PHE A 53 11.67 -6.88 5.97
CA PHE A 53 10.86 -7.02 7.18
C PHE A 53 9.44 -6.47 7.02
N LEU A 54 9.06 -5.97 5.84
CA LEU A 54 7.71 -5.47 5.66
C LEU A 54 6.67 -6.61 5.81
N PRO A 55 5.60 -6.39 6.59
CA PRO A 55 4.55 -7.38 6.75
C PRO A 55 3.85 -7.61 5.42
N LYS A 56 3.39 -8.85 5.16
CA LYS A 56 2.59 -9.14 3.97
C LYS A 56 1.33 -8.25 3.95
N PRO A 57 0.89 -7.78 2.77
CA PRO A 57 -0.38 -7.08 2.65
C PRO A 57 -1.50 -7.92 3.26
N LYS A 58 -2.24 -7.36 4.22
CA LYS A 58 -3.43 -8.03 4.77
C LYS A 58 -4.51 -7.99 3.69
N VAL A 59 -4.83 -9.16 3.15
CA VAL A 59 -5.97 -9.35 2.26
C VAL A 59 -7.15 -9.72 3.14
N ARG A 60 -8.27 -9.02 3.01
CA ARG A 60 -9.52 -9.43 3.65
C ARG A 60 -10.23 -10.48 2.80
#